data_AF-A0AAD4T0T9-F1
#
_entry.id   AF-A0AAD4T0T9-F1
#
_cell.length_a   1.000
_cell.length_b   1.000
_cell.length_c   1.000
_cell.angle_alpha   90.00
_cell.angle_beta   90.00
_cell.angle_gamma   90.00
#
_symmetry.space_group_name_H-M   'P 1'
#
loop_
_entity.id
_entity.type
_entity.pdbx_description
1 polymer ?
#
loop_
_entity_poly.entity_id
_entity_poly.type
_entity_poly.pdbx_seq_one_letter_code
_entity_poly.pdbx_strand_id
1 'polypeptide(L)'
;MAKDVSNLVNMYRITGDDWDKWENVAAHFNVTRDFSAAKMVGAQGLKGKSWPDLDMLPLGWLTDPGSNEGPHRISALILDEQRTQMTLWPMAKSPLMFGGDLRKLDKTTYDLITEPTLLEINSFSTINVQYPYITSSNEPDMVLTRKSRNVKEERTLDNHVMGLTSCKDDKTNGWVIESPDQGFDRVCWKKNTGSKYKPPFCLYKRKPVLTTNEEMVYGQQDKGRAHLLSTDKEDLCLEASPSRKLTSQEMHSSSFSPCKWNANQMWELSNNGPLVNSYSGLCATLKKVKGDTL
;
A
#
# COMPACT_ATOMS: atom_id res chain seq x y z
N MET A 1 24.59 18.65 -8.56
CA MET A 1 24.92 18.13 -7.23
C MET A 1 24.08 16.90 -6.87
N ALA A 2 22.77 17.01 -6.56
CA ALA A 2 21.99 15.83 -6.13
C ALA A 2 21.99 14.64 -7.11
N LYS A 3 21.86 14.91 -8.41
CA LYS A 3 21.97 13.88 -9.48
C LYS A 3 23.34 13.19 -9.52
N ASP A 4 24.39 13.90 -9.16
CA ASP A 4 25.77 13.40 -9.20
C ASP A 4 26.06 12.50 -8.01
N VAL A 5 25.38 12.71 -6.88
CA VAL A 5 25.58 11.94 -5.64
C VAL A 5 24.56 10.82 -5.44
N SER A 6 23.35 10.91 -5.99
CA SER A 6 22.27 9.96 -5.68
C SER A 6 22.68 8.51 -5.91
N ASN A 7 23.38 8.22 -7.01
CA ASN A 7 23.82 6.87 -7.36
C ASN A 7 24.90 6.28 -6.43
N LEU A 8 25.51 7.11 -5.58
CA LEU A 8 26.63 6.73 -4.70
C LEU A 8 26.20 6.49 -3.25
N VAL A 9 24.96 6.86 -2.89
CA VAL A 9 24.48 6.82 -1.51
C VAL A 9 23.06 6.24 -1.43
N ASN A 10 22.62 5.91 -0.21
CA ASN A 10 21.22 5.49 0.03
C ASN A 10 20.33 6.66 0.45
N MET A 11 20.94 7.71 0.99
CA MET A 11 20.27 8.95 1.35
C MET A 11 21.28 10.09 1.33
N TYR A 12 20.81 11.32 1.10
CA TYR A 12 21.64 12.51 1.14
C TYR A 12 20.83 13.68 1.69
N ARG A 13 21.41 14.44 2.62
CA ARG A 13 20.76 15.61 3.20
C ARG A 13 20.56 16.68 2.13
N ILE A 14 19.37 17.27 2.08
CA ILE A 14 19.00 18.28 1.07
C ILE A 14 18.79 19.68 1.64
N THR A 15 18.92 19.82 2.95
CA THR A 15 18.77 21.06 3.71
C THR A 15 19.94 21.25 4.70
N GLY A 16 19.95 22.38 5.40
CA GLY A 16 20.79 22.54 6.59
C GLY A 16 20.27 21.70 7.77
N ASP A 17 20.91 21.83 8.92
CA ASP A 17 20.48 21.12 10.13
C ASP A 17 19.06 21.53 10.53
N ASP A 18 18.15 20.54 10.67
CA ASP A 18 16.80 20.78 11.16
C ASP A 18 16.78 20.83 12.69
N TRP A 19 16.15 21.88 13.20
CA TRP A 19 15.95 22.10 14.62
C TRP A 19 14.53 22.59 14.85
N ASP A 20 14.09 22.54 16.09
CA ASP A 20 12.74 22.80 16.57
C ASP A 20 12.34 24.28 16.58
N LYS A 21 12.54 24.97 15.45
CA LYS A 21 12.04 26.30 15.14
C LYS A 21 11.20 26.22 13.89
N TRP A 22 10.06 26.91 13.88
CA TRP A 22 9.16 26.92 12.72
C TRP A 22 9.85 27.27 11.39
N GLU A 23 10.77 28.24 11.41
CA GLU A 23 11.51 28.67 10.23
C GLU A 23 12.29 27.52 9.57
N ASN A 24 12.82 26.60 10.36
CA ASN A 24 13.52 25.42 9.85
C ASN A 24 12.53 24.45 9.19
N VAL A 25 11.43 24.13 9.88
CA VAL A 25 10.37 23.25 9.35
C VAL A 25 9.79 23.81 8.05
N ALA A 26 9.49 25.11 8.01
CA ALA A 26 8.91 25.80 6.86
C ALA A 26 9.84 25.80 5.65
N ALA A 27 11.17 25.86 5.85
CA ALA A 27 12.14 25.87 4.75
C ALA A 27 12.10 24.57 3.91
N HIS A 28 11.75 23.43 4.51
CA HIS A 28 11.70 22.14 3.81
C HIS A 28 10.60 22.08 2.75
N PHE A 29 9.52 22.87 2.84
CA PHE A 29 8.41 22.82 1.87
C PHE A 29 8.85 23.13 0.43
N ASN A 30 9.64 24.18 0.25
CA ASN A 30 10.13 24.54 -1.08
C ASN A 30 11.15 23.53 -1.59
N VAL A 31 12.03 23.05 -0.71
CA VAL A 31 13.07 22.08 -1.08
C VAL A 31 12.45 20.74 -1.46
N THR A 32 11.52 20.21 -0.66
CA THR A 32 10.79 18.96 -0.97
C THR A 32 10.04 19.04 -2.29
N ARG A 33 9.34 20.16 -2.55
CA ARG A 33 8.70 20.42 -3.85
C ARG A 33 9.70 20.31 -5.00
N ASP A 34 10.83 20.99 -4.90
CA ASP A 34 11.82 21.07 -5.98
C ASP A 34 12.48 19.71 -6.24
N PHE A 35 12.83 18.97 -5.18
CA PHE A 35 13.38 17.61 -5.29
C PHE A 35 12.38 16.61 -5.86
N SER A 36 11.12 16.73 -5.45
CA SER A 36 10.04 15.94 -6.00
C SER A 36 9.82 16.21 -7.50
N ALA A 37 9.73 17.49 -7.91
CA ALA A 37 9.60 17.89 -9.30
C ALA A 37 10.79 17.43 -10.16
N ALA A 38 11.99 17.41 -9.57
CA ALA A 38 13.20 16.89 -10.19
C ALA A 38 13.27 15.34 -10.24
N LYS A 39 12.25 14.63 -9.75
CA LYS A 39 12.18 13.15 -9.68
C LYS A 39 13.33 12.54 -8.89
N MET A 40 13.77 13.22 -7.85
CA MET A 40 14.89 12.78 -7.01
C MET A 40 14.45 11.89 -5.83
N VAL A 41 13.15 11.87 -5.50
CA VAL A 41 12.57 11.00 -4.48
C VAL A 41 12.60 9.55 -4.95
N GLY A 42 13.36 8.69 -4.25
CA GLY A 42 13.54 7.30 -4.67
C GLY A 42 14.24 7.18 -6.03
N ALA A 43 15.18 8.08 -6.31
CA ALA A 43 16.07 7.98 -7.48
C ALA A 43 16.96 6.74 -7.39
N GLN A 44 17.68 6.41 -8.47
CA GLN A 44 18.68 5.34 -8.42
C GLN A 44 19.75 5.66 -7.36
N GLY A 45 20.06 4.67 -6.53
CA GLY A 45 21.01 4.77 -5.43
C GLY A 45 21.94 3.59 -5.32
N LEU A 46 22.89 3.67 -4.38
CA LEU A 46 23.96 2.67 -4.19
C LEU A 46 23.41 1.24 -4.04
N LYS A 47 22.36 1.08 -3.23
CA LYS A 47 21.69 -0.20 -2.97
C LYS A 47 20.29 -0.29 -3.57
N GLY A 48 20.05 0.40 -4.68
CA GLY A 48 18.77 0.39 -5.39
C GLY A 48 18.17 1.80 -5.45
N LYS A 49 17.71 2.30 -4.31
CA LYS A 49 17.10 3.63 -4.19
C LYS A 49 17.92 4.58 -3.34
N SER A 50 17.87 5.87 -3.68
CA SER A 50 18.40 6.97 -2.88
C SER A 50 17.29 7.93 -2.48
N TRP A 51 17.32 8.36 -1.22
CA TRP A 51 16.27 9.18 -0.62
C TRP A 51 16.78 10.58 -0.25
N PRO A 52 16.10 11.66 -0.68
CA PRO A 52 16.33 13.00 -0.14
C PRO A 52 16.06 13.01 1.36
N ASP A 53 17.05 13.41 2.15
CA ASP A 53 16.97 13.43 3.60
C ASP A 53 16.71 14.86 4.11
N LEU A 54 15.57 15.02 4.79
CA LEU A 54 15.13 16.28 5.42
C LEU A 54 15.71 16.47 6.82
N ASP A 55 16.67 15.64 7.22
CA ASP A 55 17.28 15.60 8.54
C ASP A 55 16.35 15.00 9.62
N MET A 56 16.94 14.83 10.82
CA MET A 56 16.30 14.23 11.98
C MET A 56 15.11 15.05 12.49
N LEU A 57 14.14 14.37 13.08
CA LEU A 57 12.94 14.95 13.69
C LEU A 57 13.27 15.50 15.09
N PRO A 58 13.26 16.83 15.32
CA PRO A 58 13.58 17.45 16.61
C PRO A 58 12.34 17.44 17.51
N LEU A 59 11.92 16.24 17.90
CA LEU A 59 10.72 15.98 18.72
C LEU A 59 11.09 15.46 20.11
N GLY A 60 10.19 15.66 21.08
CA GLY A 60 10.36 15.15 22.44
C GLY A 60 11.46 15.87 23.22
N TRP A 61 12.29 15.11 23.95
CA TRP A 61 13.34 15.63 24.83
C TRP A 61 14.68 15.77 24.10
N LEU A 62 15.18 17.00 23.96
CA LEU A 62 16.31 17.38 23.11
C LEU A 62 17.42 18.09 23.92
N THR A 63 18.54 18.32 23.25
CA THR A 63 19.64 19.21 23.68
C THR A 63 19.68 20.43 22.76
N ASP A 64 20.20 21.56 23.24
CA ASP A 64 20.36 22.76 22.40
C ASP A 64 21.24 22.53 21.16
N PRO A 65 20.97 23.26 20.05
CA PRO A 65 21.78 23.19 18.84
C PRO A 65 23.26 23.45 19.13
N GLY A 66 24.12 22.54 18.66
CA GLY A 66 25.57 22.65 18.82
C GLY A 66 26.10 22.28 20.21
N SER A 67 25.25 21.77 21.11
CA SER A 67 25.70 21.23 22.40
C SER A 67 25.64 19.70 22.44
N ASN A 68 26.65 19.09 23.04
CA ASN A 68 26.76 17.63 23.18
C ASN A 68 26.06 17.09 24.43
N GLU A 69 25.99 17.87 25.51
CA GLU A 69 25.55 17.38 26.82
C GLU A 69 24.45 18.22 27.49
N GLY A 70 24.15 19.43 26.99
CA GLY A 70 23.09 20.27 27.57
C GLY A 70 23.23 21.77 27.26
N PRO A 71 22.21 22.59 27.57
CA PRO A 71 21.04 22.26 28.37
C PRO A 71 20.04 21.38 27.62
N HIS A 72 19.31 20.57 28.39
CA HIS A 72 18.24 19.74 27.86
C HIS A 72 16.88 20.44 28.01
N ARG A 73 15.99 20.19 27.06
CA ARG A 73 14.66 20.80 27.02
C ARG A 73 13.71 19.96 26.19
N ILE A 74 12.42 20.29 26.29
CA ILE A 74 11.42 19.78 25.35
C ILE A 74 11.57 20.56 24.04
N SER A 75 11.23 19.92 22.92
CA SER A 75 11.05 20.59 21.62
C SER A 75 10.18 21.84 21.77
N ALA A 76 10.63 22.94 21.18
CA ALA A 76 9.95 24.23 21.14
C ALA A 76 8.88 24.28 20.06
N LEU A 77 8.78 23.26 19.20
CA LEU A 77 7.68 23.13 18.24
C LEU A 77 6.36 22.88 18.96
N ILE A 78 5.33 23.64 18.60
CA ILE A 78 3.97 23.36 19.07
C ILE A 78 3.40 22.13 18.35
N LEU A 79 2.37 21.51 18.91
CA LEU A 79 1.80 20.26 18.38
C LEU A 79 1.41 20.35 16.90
N ASP A 80 0.88 21.49 16.44
CA ASP A 80 0.50 21.66 15.03
C ASP A 80 1.72 21.74 14.11
N GLU A 81 2.83 22.30 14.56
CA GLU A 81 4.11 22.31 13.83
C GLU A 81 4.72 20.90 13.80
N GLN A 82 4.68 20.18 14.91
CA GLN A 82 5.13 18.78 14.97
C GLN A 82 4.31 17.89 14.03
N ARG A 83 2.98 18.07 14.01
CA ARG A 83 2.08 17.38 13.07
C ARG A 83 2.38 17.74 11.62
N THR A 84 2.62 19.01 11.35
CA THR A 84 3.00 19.50 10.02
C THR A 84 4.29 18.85 9.55
N GLN A 85 5.31 18.81 10.41
CA GLN A 85 6.59 18.16 10.13
C GLN A 85 6.42 16.66 9.86
N MET A 86 5.72 15.97 10.77
CA MET A 86 5.45 14.53 10.65
C MET A 86 4.53 14.17 9.49
N THR A 87 3.79 15.11 8.93
CA THR A 87 3.04 14.91 7.68
C THR A 87 3.94 15.07 6.46
N LEU A 88 4.77 16.12 6.43
CA LEU A 88 5.64 16.42 5.30
C LEU A 88 6.70 15.34 5.06
N TRP A 89 7.36 14.84 6.12
CA TRP A 89 8.47 13.86 5.99
C TRP A 89 8.02 12.58 5.27
N PRO A 90 6.96 11.88 5.70
CA PRO A 90 6.39 10.74 5.00
C PRO A 90 5.94 11.05 3.58
N MET A 91 5.25 12.18 3.37
CA MET A 91 4.78 12.58 2.04
C MET A 91 5.93 12.83 1.08
N ALA A 92 7.07 13.31 1.57
CA ALA A 92 8.30 13.49 0.80
C ALA A 92 9.18 12.23 0.72
N LYS A 93 8.80 11.14 1.40
CA LYS A 93 9.59 9.89 1.55
C LYS A 93 10.98 10.14 2.17
N SER A 94 11.07 11.09 3.10
CA SER A 94 12.30 11.32 3.86
C SER A 94 12.53 10.18 4.86
N PRO A 95 13.79 9.80 5.13
CA PRO A 95 14.11 8.96 6.29
C PRO A 95 13.49 9.54 7.57
N LEU A 96 12.91 8.67 8.40
CA LEU A 96 12.31 9.04 9.69
C LEU A 96 13.30 8.70 10.80
N MET A 97 14.11 9.68 11.20
CA MET A 97 15.10 9.54 12.28
C MET A 97 14.67 10.41 13.47
N PHE A 98 14.33 9.79 14.60
CA PHE A 98 13.91 10.51 15.80
C PHE A 98 15.13 11.09 16.53
N GLY A 99 15.15 12.41 16.74
CA GLY A 99 16.28 13.11 17.37
C GLY A 99 16.22 13.21 18.90
N GLY A 100 15.06 12.93 19.52
CA GLY A 100 14.87 13.04 20.96
C GLY A 100 15.27 11.80 21.77
N ASP A 101 15.34 11.98 23.08
CA ASP A 101 15.53 10.87 24.02
C ASP A 101 14.24 10.05 24.20
N LEU A 102 14.19 8.87 23.58
CA LEU A 102 13.05 7.94 23.65
C LEU A 102 12.70 7.49 25.08
N ARG A 103 13.62 7.58 26.05
CA ARG A 103 13.35 7.23 27.45
C ARG A 103 12.44 8.25 28.14
N LYS A 104 12.33 9.46 27.57
CA LYS A 104 11.50 10.57 28.05
C LYS A 104 10.34 10.88 27.10
N LEU A 105 9.93 9.90 26.29
CA LEU A 105 8.87 10.06 25.31
C LEU A 105 7.50 10.18 25.99
N ASP A 106 6.80 11.27 25.73
CA ASP A 106 5.41 11.45 26.15
C ASP A 106 4.44 10.75 25.19
N LYS A 107 3.19 10.56 25.64
CA LYS A 107 2.17 9.86 24.87
C LYS A 107 1.84 10.56 23.55
N THR A 108 1.79 11.89 23.53
CA THR A 108 1.44 12.67 22.34
C THR A 108 2.49 12.50 21.26
N THR A 109 3.77 12.61 21.62
CA THR A 109 4.88 12.36 20.69
C THR A 109 4.91 10.90 20.23
N TYR A 110 4.68 9.94 21.13
CA TYR A 110 4.58 8.52 20.77
C TYR A 110 3.47 8.25 19.74
N ASP A 111 2.25 8.73 19.99
CA ASP A 111 1.12 8.55 19.08
C ASP A 111 1.42 9.18 17.70
N LEU A 112 2.15 10.31 17.67
CA LEU A 112 2.51 10.99 16.43
C LEU A 112 3.53 10.19 15.60
N ILE A 113 4.60 9.67 16.23
CA ILE A 113 5.65 8.92 15.52
C ILE A 113 5.25 7.47 15.18
N THR A 114 4.15 6.98 15.77
CA THR A 114 3.60 5.64 15.51
C THR A 114 2.32 5.66 14.70
N GLU A 115 1.95 6.80 14.11
CA GLU A 115 0.72 6.91 13.33
C GLU A 115 0.80 6.02 12.08
N PRO A 116 -0.09 5.02 11.95
CA PRO A 116 0.04 3.99 10.92
C PRO A 116 -0.13 4.51 9.49
N THR A 117 -0.97 5.53 9.27
CA THR A 117 -1.21 6.13 7.95
C THR A 117 0.04 6.83 7.42
N LEU A 118 0.74 7.58 8.26
CA LEU A 118 1.99 8.27 7.95
C LEU A 118 3.09 7.26 7.65
N LEU A 119 3.21 6.20 8.45
CA LEU A 119 4.18 5.12 8.20
C LEU A 119 3.87 4.35 6.91
N GLU A 120 2.58 4.13 6.58
CA GLU A 120 2.14 3.53 5.32
C GLU A 120 2.50 4.43 4.13
N ILE A 121 2.25 5.74 4.22
CA ILE A 121 2.64 6.71 3.20
C ILE A 121 4.16 6.68 3.00
N ASN A 122 4.95 6.79 4.07
CA ASN A 122 6.41 6.77 3.96
C ASN A 122 6.92 5.48 3.30
N SER A 123 6.39 4.33 3.70
CA SER A 123 6.89 3.03 3.24
C SER A 123 6.46 2.73 1.81
N PHE A 124 5.19 2.98 1.47
CA PHE A 124 4.57 2.39 0.28
C PHE A 124 4.06 3.39 -0.75
N SER A 125 3.92 4.68 -0.42
CA SER A 125 3.47 5.64 -1.42
C SER A 125 4.48 5.76 -2.56
N THR A 126 3.95 6.08 -3.74
CA THR A 126 4.70 6.32 -4.98
C THR A 126 4.20 7.60 -5.61
N ILE A 127 5.00 8.19 -6.51
CA ILE A 127 4.66 9.44 -7.21
C ILE A 127 4.35 10.57 -6.21
N ASN A 128 5.27 10.76 -5.28
CA ASN A 128 5.22 11.80 -4.25
C ASN A 128 5.53 13.17 -4.86
N VAL A 129 4.53 13.78 -5.49
CA VAL A 129 4.63 15.09 -6.16
C VAL A 129 3.53 16.06 -5.75
N GLN A 130 3.86 17.35 -5.77
CA GLN A 130 2.86 18.40 -5.57
C GLN A 130 1.96 18.48 -6.80
N TYR A 131 0.64 18.45 -6.56
CA TYR A 131 -0.35 18.75 -7.58
C TYR A 131 -0.81 20.21 -7.44
N PRO A 132 -0.49 21.10 -8.40
CA PRO A 132 -0.77 22.54 -8.29
C PRO A 132 -2.25 22.89 -8.39
N TYR A 133 -3.05 22.01 -8.99
CA TYR A 133 -4.49 22.14 -9.09
C TYR A 133 -5.14 20.78 -8.95
N ILE A 134 -6.17 20.71 -8.11
CA ILE A 134 -7.12 19.60 -8.09
C ILE A 134 -8.33 20.13 -8.84
N THR A 135 -8.45 19.80 -10.12
CA THR A 135 -9.67 20.11 -10.86
C THR A 135 -10.73 19.12 -10.42
N SER A 136 -11.68 19.57 -9.58
CA SER A 136 -12.99 18.94 -9.55
C SER A 136 -13.59 19.21 -10.92
N SER A 137 -13.66 18.19 -11.78
CA SER A 137 -14.54 18.27 -12.93
C SER A 137 -15.95 18.43 -12.36
N ASN A 138 -16.50 19.64 -12.37
CA ASN A 138 -17.93 19.86 -12.30
C ASN A 138 -18.55 19.35 -13.60
N GLU A 139 -18.47 18.04 -13.82
CA GLU A 139 -19.52 17.33 -14.54
C GLU A 139 -20.79 17.55 -13.69
N PRO A 140 -21.88 18.04 -14.27
CA PRO A 140 -23.10 18.32 -13.53
C PRO A 140 -23.51 17.03 -12.81
N ASP A 141 -23.75 17.11 -11.49
CA ASP A 141 -24.12 16.01 -10.59
C ASP A 141 -24.40 14.72 -11.37
N MET A 142 -23.35 13.91 -11.57
CA MET A 142 -23.58 12.53 -11.96
C MET A 142 -24.11 11.87 -10.69
N VAL A 143 -25.41 12.11 -10.43
CA VAL A 143 -26.29 11.15 -9.82
C VAL A 143 -25.74 9.81 -10.26
N LEU A 144 -25.39 8.95 -9.31
CA LEU A 144 -25.16 7.51 -9.51
C LEU A 144 -26.47 6.89 -10.04
N THR A 145 -26.96 7.39 -11.17
CA THR A 145 -27.82 6.68 -12.07
C THR A 145 -26.90 5.66 -12.68
N ARG A 146 -27.06 4.47 -12.13
CA ARG A 146 -27.00 3.17 -12.79
C ARG A 146 -27.49 3.26 -14.24
N LYS A 147 -26.73 3.91 -15.12
CA LYS A 147 -26.92 3.89 -16.56
C LYS A 147 -25.87 2.94 -17.09
N SER A 148 -26.33 1.71 -17.23
CA SER A 148 -25.92 0.75 -18.24
C SER A 148 -25.33 1.48 -19.46
N ARG A 149 -24.01 1.57 -19.53
CA ARG A 149 -23.35 1.60 -20.83
C ARG A 149 -23.45 0.16 -21.32
N ASN A 150 -24.48 -0.07 -22.12
CA ASN A 150 -24.56 -1.18 -23.06
C ASN A 150 -23.36 -1.08 -24.01
N VAL A 151 -22.19 -1.48 -23.54
CA VAL A 151 -21.24 -2.15 -24.41
C VAL A 151 -21.86 -3.52 -24.62
N LYS A 152 -22.43 -3.72 -25.82
CA LYS A 152 -22.75 -5.06 -26.31
C LYS A 152 -21.43 -5.80 -26.52
N GLU A 153 -20.83 -6.26 -25.44
CA GLU A 153 -20.06 -7.49 -25.46
C GLU A 153 -20.88 -8.49 -24.67
N GLU A 154 -21.57 -9.36 -25.41
CA GLU A 154 -22.11 -10.61 -24.88
C GLU A 154 -20.97 -11.40 -24.23
N ARG A 155 -20.80 -11.23 -22.93
CA ARG A 155 -20.16 -12.22 -22.08
C ARG A 155 -21.11 -12.51 -20.95
N THR A 156 -21.81 -13.63 -21.10
CA THR A 156 -22.62 -14.28 -20.07
C THR A 156 -21.74 -14.54 -18.84
N LEU A 157 -21.67 -13.59 -17.91
CA LEU A 157 -20.86 -13.74 -16.71
C LEU A 157 -21.69 -14.42 -15.62
N ASP A 158 -21.28 -15.64 -15.27
CA ASP A 158 -21.89 -16.46 -14.24
C ASP A 158 -21.89 -15.77 -12.87
N ASN A 159 -23.03 -15.82 -12.17
CA ASN A 159 -23.22 -15.35 -10.80
C ASN A 159 -22.43 -16.18 -9.77
N HIS A 160 -21.11 -16.02 -9.72
CA HIS A 160 -20.28 -16.59 -8.64
C HIS A 160 -19.97 -15.51 -7.60
N VAL A 161 -20.27 -15.79 -6.34
CA VAL A 161 -19.96 -14.93 -5.19
C VAL A 161 -18.81 -15.57 -4.42
N MET A 162 -17.76 -14.79 -4.17
CA MET A 162 -16.63 -15.20 -3.36
C MET A 162 -16.97 -15.03 -1.87
N GLY A 163 -16.61 -16.01 -1.05
CA GLY A 163 -16.79 -15.95 0.40
C GLY A 163 -15.62 -16.57 1.16
N LEU A 164 -15.51 -16.23 2.44
CA LEU A 164 -14.49 -16.76 3.34
C LEU A 164 -15.09 -17.77 4.31
N THR A 165 -14.42 -18.89 4.52
CA THR A 165 -14.81 -19.91 5.50
C THR A 165 -13.59 -20.55 6.15
N SER A 166 -13.81 -21.39 7.16
CA SER A 166 -12.75 -22.19 7.77
C SER A 166 -12.08 -23.09 6.74
N CYS A 167 -10.74 -23.13 6.73
CA CYS A 167 -9.95 -23.98 5.83
C CYS A 167 -10.16 -25.49 6.02
N LYS A 168 -10.87 -25.91 7.08
CA LYS A 168 -11.29 -27.31 7.28
C LYS A 168 -12.56 -27.67 6.49
N ASP A 169 -13.24 -26.69 5.89
CA ASP A 169 -14.43 -26.93 5.08
C ASP A 169 -14.03 -27.48 3.70
N ASP A 170 -14.57 -28.65 3.34
CA ASP A 170 -14.33 -29.29 2.03
C ASP A 170 -14.69 -28.38 0.85
N LYS A 171 -15.56 -27.38 1.06
CA LYS A 171 -15.93 -26.38 0.05
C LYS A 171 -14.78 -25.44 -0.34
N THR A 172 -13.63 -25.50 0.32
CA THR A 172 -12.43 -24.69 0.02
C THR A 172 -11.44 -25.37 -0.94
N ASN A 173 -11.53 -26.70 -1.08
CA ASN A 173 -10.60 -27.53 -1.86
C ASN A 173 -10.90 -27.50 -3.37
N GLY A 174 -10.63 -26.38 -4.04
CA GLY A 174 -10.98 -26.19 -5.46
C GLY A 174 -10.08 -25.25 -6.26
N TRP A 175 -9.06 -24.64 -5.65
CA TRP A 175 -8.14 -23.73 -6.34
C TRP A 175 -6.93 -24.47 -6.88
N VAL A 176 -6.49 -24.12 -8.09
CA VAL A 176 -5.33 -24.71 -8.77
C VAL A 176 -4.51 -23.59 -9.40
N ILE A 177 -3.18 -23.70 -9.34
CA ILE A 177 -2.28 -22.81 -10.09
C ILE A 177 -2.20 -23.29 -11.54
N GLU A 178 -2.43 -22.37 -12.47
CA GLU A 178 -2.13 -22.55 -13.88
C GLU A 178 -1.03 -21.57 -14.28
N SER A 179 -0.01 -22.06 -14.98
CA SER A 179 1.12 -21.28 -15.49
C SER A 179 1.11 -21.39 -17.02
N PRO A 180 0.39 -20.51 -17.73
CA PRO A 180 0.35 -20.55 -19.19
C PRO A 180 1.72 -20.22 -19.79
N ASP A 181 2.12 -20.89 -20.88
CA ASP A 181 3.45 -20.79 -21.51
C ASP A 181 3.89 -19.35 -21.90
N GLN A 182 2.95 -18.40 -21.99
CA GLN A 182 3.20 -16.98 -22.29
C GLN A 182 2.42 -16.02 -21.37
N GLY A 183 1.88 -16.51 -20.24
CA GLY A 183 0.98 -15.75 -19.36
C GLY A 183 1.47 -15.63 -17.92
N PHE A 184 0.91 -14.67 -17.18
CA PHE A 184 1.07 -14.58 -15.72
C PHE A 184 0.52 -15.84 -15.04
N ASP A 185 1.14 -16.27 -13.93
CA ASP A 185 0.58 -17.31 -13.04
C ASP A 185 -0.85 -16.92 -12.66
N ARG A 186 -1.78 -17.86 -12.81
CA ARG A 186 -3.19 -17.68 -12.43
C ARG A 186 -3.60 -18.72 -11.40
N VAL A 187 -4.48 -18.33 -10.49
CA VAL A 187 -5.10 -19.23 -9.52
C VAL A 187 -6.57 -19.37 -9.91
N CYS A 188 -6.95 -20.57 -10.34
CA CYS A 188 -8.24 -20.84 -10.96
C CYS A 188 -9.07 -21.81 -10.12
N TRP A 189 -10.37 -21.56 -10.02
CA TRP A 189 -11.33 -22.43 -9.37
C TRP A 189 -11.82 -23.53 -10.33
N LYS A 190 -11.56 -24.80 -10.01
CA LYS A 190 -11.92 -25.97 -10.85
C LYS A 190 -12.98 -26.90 -10.26
N LYS A 191 -13.42 -26.68 -9.02
CA LYS A 191 -14.41 -27.57 -8.38
C LYS A 191 -15.83 -27.30 -8.91
N ASN A 192 -16.50 -28.35 -9.41
CA ASN A 192 -17.87 -28.34 -9.96
C ASN A 192 -18.10 -27.62 -11.30
N THR A 193 -17.13 -27.58 -12.22
CA THR A 193 -17.39 -27.21 -13.62
C THR A 193 -17.98 -28.40 -14.39
N GLY A 194 -19.26 -28.68 -14.20
CA GLY A 194 -20.00 -29.72 -14.92
C GLY A 194 -20.25 -29.44 -16.42
N SER A 195 -19.52 -28.53 -17.04
CA SER A 195 -19.66 -28.19 -18.46
C SER A 195 -18.30 -27.89 -19.09
N LYS A 196 -17.99 -28.57 -20.19
CA LYS A 196 -16.77 -28.39 -21.01
C LYS A 196 -16.65 -27.00 -21.68
N TYR A 197 -17.61 -26.11 -21.49
CA TYR A 197 -17.78 -24.90 -22.29
C TYR A 197 -17.69 -23.58 -21.51
N LYS A 198 -17.39 -23.58 -20.21
CA LYS A 198 -17.27 -22.34 -19.42
C LYS A 198 -15.86 -22.15 -18.84
N PRO A 199 -15.24 -20.98 -19.04
CA PRO A 199 -13.91 -20.72 -18.50
C PRO A 199 -13.96 -20.71 -16.95
N PRO A 200 -12.98 -21.30 -16.27
CA PRO A 200 -12.91 -21.27 -14.82
C PRO A 200 -12.76 -19.83 -14.30
N PHE A 201 -13.28 -19.56 -13.10
CA PHE A 201 -13.02 -18.29 -12.42
C PHE A 201 -11.54 -18.26 -12.02
N CYS A 202 -10.78 -17.30 -12.53
CA CYS A 202 -9.34 -17.20 -12.34
C CYS A 202 -8.94 -15.83 -11.80
N LEU A 203 -7.96 -15.84 -10.90
CA LEU A 203 -7.29 -14.66 -10.36
C LEU A 203 -5.84 -14.64 -10.84
N TYR A 204 -5.28 -13.46 -11.04
CA TYR A 204 -3.93 -13.31 -11.59
C TYR A 204 -2.96 -13.01 -10.45
N LYS A 205 -1.85 -13.75 -10.35
CA LYS A 205 -0.80 -13.40 -9.39
C LYS A 205 -0.10 -12.12 -9.85
N ARG A 206 -0.05 -11.13 -8.97
CA ARG A 206 0.77 -9.94 -9.19
C ARG A 206 2.24 -10.36 -9.16
N LYS A 207 3.00 -10.09 -10.24
CA LYS A 207 4.45 -10.25 -10.19
C LYS A 207 5.03 -9.18 -9.27
N PRO A 208 6.00 -9.51 -8.40
CA PRO A 208 6.81 -8.48 -7.78
C PRO A 208 7.48 -7.67 -8.90
N VAL A 209 7.38 -6.34 -8.84
CA VAL A 209 8.09 -5.46 -9.76
C VAL A 209 9.57 -5.75 -9.56
N LEU A 210 10.21 -6.36 -10.56
CA LEU A 210 11.64 -6.64 -10.58
C LEU A 210 12.41 -5.31 -10.49
N THR A 211 12.71 -4.91 -9.26
CA THR A 211 13.82 -4.01 -8.96
C THR A 211 14.85 -4.85 -8.23
N THR A 212 15.92 -5.17 -8.95
CA THR A 212 17.07 -5.87 -8.40
C THR A 212 17.58 -5.11 -7.18
N ASN A 213 17.58 -5.80 -6.04
CA ASN A 213 18.23 -5.50 -4.74
C ASN A 213 17.31 -5.33 -3.52
N GLU A 214 15.97 -5.34 -3.65
CA GLU A 214 15.07 -5.38 -2.47
C GLU A 214 14.74 -6.81 -1.98
N GLU A 215 15.25 -7.85 -2.67
CA GLU A 215 14.99 -9.25 -2.31
C GLU A 215 15.70 -9.73 -1.04
N MET A 216 16.65 -8.97 -0.46
CA MET A 216 17.44 -9.48 0.67
C MET A 216 16.92 -9.11 2.06
N VAL A 217 15.94 -8.20 2.19
CA VAL A 217 15.40 -7.84 3.53
C VAL A 217 14.04 -8.48 3.81
N TYR A 218 13.27 -8.85 2.77
CA TYR A 218 11.98 -9.54 2.92
C TYR A 218 11.85 -10.85 2.10
N GLY A 219 12.75 -11.12 1.16
CA GLY A 219 12.68 -12.32 0.29
C GLY A 219 13.00 -13.66 0.95
N GLN A 220 13.30 -13.68 2.25
CA GLN A 220 13.53 -14.92 2.99
C GLN A 220 12.34 -15.39 3.84
N GLN A 221 11.29 -14.58 4.03
CA GLN A 221 10.13 -14.96 4.87
C GLN A 221 8.84 -15.34 4.13
N ASP A 222 8.67 -15.01 2.84
CA ASP A 222 7.40 -15.25 2.13
C ASP A 222 7.56 -16.11 0.86
N LYS A 223 8.14 -17.31 1.00
CA LYS A 223 8.07 -18.33 -0.07
C LYS A 223 6.64 -18.87 -0.20
N GLY A 224 5.80 -18.20 -1.00
CA GLY A 224 4.50 -18.75 -1.43
C GLY A 224 3.32 -17.76 -1.43
N ARG A 225 3.49 -16.55 -0.90
CA ARG A 225 2.41 -15.56 -0.73
C ARG A 225 2.40 -14.54 -1.86
N ALA A 226 1.21 -14.19 -2.35
CA ALA A 226 1.05 -13.22 -3.42
C ALA A 226 -0.25 -12.43 -3.31
N HIS A 227 -0.22 -11.22 -3.88
CA HIS A 227 -1.42 -10.49 -4.24
C HIS A 227 -2.13 -11.16 -5.43
N LEU A 228 -3.46 -11.20 -5.38
CA LEU A 228 -4.30 -11.78 -6.43
C LEU A 228 -5.18 -10.70 -7.05
N LEU A 229 -5.11 -10.54 -8.37
CA LEU A 229 -5.79 -9.52 -9.14
C LEU A 229 -7.03 -10.08 -9.84
N SER A 230 -8.06 -9.24 -9.98
CA SER A 230 -9.28 -9.55 -10.74
C SER A 230 -8.99 -9.71 -12.25
N THR A 231 -8.14 -8.84 -12.78
CA THR A 231 -7.69 -8.86 -14.18
C THR A 231 -6.18 -8.62 -14.24
N ASP A 232 -5.57 -8.92 -15.38
CA ASP A 232 -4.14 -8.65 -15.64
C ASP A 232 -3.82 -7.17 -15.89
N LYS A 233 -4.85 -6.32 -16.01
CA LYS A 233 -4.72 -4.89 -16.36
C LYS A 233 -5.08 -3.93 -15.22
N GLU A 234 -5.78 -4.41 -14.18
CA GLU A 234 -6.24 -3.59 -13.06
C GLU A 234 -5.43 -3.87 -11.79
N ASP A 235 -5.04 -2.82 -11.07
CA ASP A 235 -4.38 -2.90 -9.76
C ASP A 235 -5.39 -3.05 -8.60
N LEU A 236 -6.40 -3.91 -8.78
CA LEU A 236 -7.37 -4.26 -7.75
C LEU A 236 -7.07 -5.65 -7.19
N CYS A 237 -6.64 -5.68 -5.94
CA CYS A 237 -6.24 -6.88 -5.21
C CYS A 237 -7.41 -7.47 -4.43
N LEU A 238 -7.44 -8.80 -4.37
CA LEU A 238 -8.39 -9.55 -3.56
C LEU A 238 -8.14 -9.28 -2.08
N GLU A 239 -9.16 -8.83 -1.37
CA GLU A 239 -9.12 -8.49 0.04
C GLU A 239 -10.03 -9.42 0.86
N ALA A 240 -9.50 -9.98 1.94
CA ALA A 240 -10.29 -10.70 2.91
C ALA A 240 -10.99 -9.71 3.85
N SER A 241 -12.20 -9.26 3.52
CA SER A 241 -12.93 -8.28 4.33
C SER A 241 -13.56 -8.89 5.58
N PRO A 242 -13.41 -8.22 6.75
CA PRO A 242 -14.48 -8.15 7.73
C PRO A 242 -14.64 -6.72 8.26
N SER A 243 -15.24 -5.80 7.50
CA SER A 243 -15.48 -4.44 8.03
C SER A 243 -16.70 -3.70 7.50
N ARG A 244 -17.73 -4.39 6.98
CA ARG A 244 -19.07 -3.78 6.84
C ARG A 244 -20.18 -4.83 6.68
N LYS A 245 -21.28 -4.70 7.41
CA LYS A 245 -22.55 -5.38 7.06
C LYS A 245 -23.08 -4.70 5.79
N LEU A 246 -23.00 -5.39 4.66
CA LEU A 246 -23.50 -4.91 3.38
C LEU A 246 -24.84 -5.55 3.05
N THR A 247 -25.67 -4.79 2.33
CA THR A 247 -27.00 -5.21 1.90
C THR A 247 -26.92 -6.15 0.69
N SER A 248 -28.00 -6.87 0.39
CA SER A 248 -28.07 -7.91 -0.65
C SER A 248 -27.71 -7.44 -2.06
N GLN A 249 -27.67 -6.13 -2.33
CA GLN A 249 -27.29 -5.56 -3.63
C GLN A 249 -25.80 -5.23 -3.78
N GLU A 250 -25.04 -5.13 -2.68
CA GLU A 250 -23.61 -4.77 -2.67
C GLU A 250 -22.69 -6.01 -2.74
N MET A 251 -23.26 -7.22 -2.68
CA MET A 251 -22.53 -8.50 -2.60
C MET A 251 -21.77 -8.91 -3.88
N HIS A 252 -21.95 -8.21 -5.01
CA HIS A 252 -21.39 -8.63 -6.29
C HIS A 252 -20.00 -8.05 -6.63
N SER A 253 -19.45 -7.13 -5.83
CA SER A 253 -18.14 -6.48 -6.13
C SER A 253 -17.23 -6.22 -4.90
N SER A 254 -17.62 -6.67 -3.71
CA SER A 254 -17.07 -6.20 -2.44
C SER A 254 -15.78 -6.88 -1.95
N SER A 255 -15.10 -7.68 -2.79
CA SER A 255 -13.89 -8.42 -2.40
C SER A 255 -12.61 -7.88 -3.02
N PHE A 256 -12.65 -6.80 -3.80
CA PHE A 256 -11.46 -6.22 -4.43
C PHE A 256 -11.28 -4.76 -4.04
N SER A 257 -10.06 -4.38 -3.71
CA SER A 257 -9.68 -3.00 -3.37
C SER A 257 -8.30 -2.68 -3.93
N PRO A 258 -7.88 -1.40 -3.98
CA PRO A 258 -6.54 -1.04 -4.46
C PRO A 258 -5.45 -1.86 -3.75
N CYS A 259 -4.50 -2.36 -4.52
CA CYS A 259 -3.43 -3.21 -4.00
C CYS A 259 -2.56 -2.49 -2.96
N LYS A 260 -2.48 -3.06 -1.76
CA LYS A 260 -1.69 -2.63 -0.61
C LYS A 260 -0.92 -3.83 -0.06
N TRP A 261 0.32 -3.65 0.36
CA TRP A 261 1.11 -4.69 1.03
C TRP A 261 0.63 -4.92 2.48
N ASN A 262 -0.62 -5.35 2.63
CA ASN A 262 -1.27 -5.66 3.89
C ASN A 262 -1.56 -7.17 3.93
N ALA A 263 -1.34 -7.82 5.08
CA ALA A 263 -1.61 -9.23 5.29
C ALA A 263 -3.07 -9.63 4.92
N ASN A 264 -4.02 -8.69 4.96
CA ASN A 264 -5.42 -8.92 4.56
C ASN A 264 -5.62 -9.06 3.04
N GLN A 265 -4.64 -8.68 2.21
CA GLN A 265 -4.61 -8.88 0.77
C GLN A 265 -3.56 -9.92 0.32
N MET A 266 -2.82 -10.51 1.27
CA MET A 266 -1.85 -11.57 0.99
C MET A 266 -2.53 -12.94 1.02
N TRP A 267 -2.34 -13.69 -0.06
CA TRP A 267 -2.94 -15.01 -0.24
C TRP A 267 -1.89 -16.08 -0.52
N GLU A 268 -2.12 -17.27 0.03
CA GLU A 268 -1.24 -18.42 -0.10
C GLU A 268 -2.07 -19.63 -0.51
N LEU A 269 -1.69 -20.30 -1.61
CA LEU A 269 -2.31 -21.56 -1.97
C LEU A 269 -1.62 -22.68 -1.18
N SER A 270 -2.36 -23.32 -0.28
CA SER A 270 -1.87 -24.48 0.46
C SER A 270 -1.71 -25.69 -0.46
N ASN A 271 -0.73 -26.56 -0.16
CA ASN A 271 -0.48 -27.81 -0.89
C ASN A 271 -1.70 -28.73 -1.00
N ASN A 272 -2.71 -28.54 -0.14
CA ASN A 272 -3.93 -29.34 -0.09
C ASN A 272 -5.09 -28.77 -0.95
N GLY A 273 -4.90 -27.61 -1.63
CA GLY A 273 -5.90 -27.00 -2.52
C GLY A 273 -6.71 -25.78 -2.00
N PRO A 274 -6.75 -25.45 -0.69
CA PRO A 274 -7.33 -24.19 -0.23
C PRO A 274 -6.46 -22.97 -0.50
N LEU A 275 -7.12 -21.86 -0.83
CA LEU A 275 -6.50 -20.54 -0.94
C LEU A 275 -6.71 -19.77 0.36
N VAL A 276 -5.64 -19.59 1.13
CA VAL A 276 -5.64 -19.06 2.50
C VAL A 276 -5.26 -17.59 2.52
N ASN A 277 -5.96 -16.78 3.31
CA ASN A 277 -5.57 -15.40 3.58
C ASN A 277 -4.64 -15.32 4.80
N SER A 278 -3.52 -14.60 4.67
CA SER A 278 -2.48 -14.56 5.69
C SER A 278 -2.88 -13.84 6.98
N TYR A 279 -3.81 -12.88 6.91
CA TYR A 279 -4.29 -12.15 8.09
C TYR A 279 -5.40 -12.88 8.83
N SER A 280 -6.45 -13.28 8.12
CA SER A 280 -7.65 -13.88 8.75
C SER A 280 -7.49 -15.38 9.03
N GLY A 281 -6.55 -16.07 8.37
CA GLY A 281 -6.45 -17.52 8.40
C GLY A 281 -7.64 -18.25 7.76
N LEU A 282 -8.54 -17.51 7.09
CA LEU A 282 -9.70 -18.05 6.40
C LEU A 282 -9.36 -18.42 4.96
N CYS A 283 -10.15 -19.33 4.40
CA CYS A 283 -9.99 -19.82 3.05
C CYS A 283 -11.07 -19.29 2.11
N ALA A 284 -10.67 -18.94 0.89
CA ALA A 284 -11.56 -18.47 -0.15
C ALA A 284 -12.40 -19.62 -0.73
N THR A 285 -13.70 -19.36 -0.91
CA THR A 285 -14.68 -20.26 -1.52
C THR A 285 -15.45 -19.54 -2.61
N LEU A 286 -15.89 -20.31 -3.61
CA LEU A 286 -16.79 -19.81 -4.65
C LEU A 286 -18.17 -20.43 -4.47
N LYS A 287 -19.21 -19.61 -4.31
CA LYS A 287 -20.62 -20.05 -4.30
C LYS A 287 -21.29 -19.61 -5.60
N LYS A 288 -21.95 -20.54 -6.28
CA LYS A 288 -22.82 -20.22 -7.42
C LYS A 288 -24.16 -19.72 -6.89
N VAL A 289 -24.50 -18.47 -7.19
CA VAL A 289 -25.83 -17.92 -6.93
C VAL A 289 -26.72 -18.31 -8.10
N LYS A 290 -27.75 -19.11 -7.85
CA LYS A 290 -28.82 -19.32 -8.85
C LYS A 290 -29.51 -17.98 -9.00
N GLY A 291 -29.57 -17.44 -10.21
CA GLY A 291 -30.39 -16.27 -10.48
C GLY A 291 -31.84 -16.64 -10.20
N ASP A 292 -32.50 -15.92 -9.32
CA ASP A 292 -33.95 -15.99 -9.19
C ASP A 292 -34.54 -15.49 -10.52
N THR A 293 -35.23 -16.37 -11.22
CA THR A 293 -36.09 -16.01 -12.35
C THR A 293 -37.32 -15.27 -11.82
N LEU A 294 -37.34 -13.96 -12.09
CA LEU A 294 -38.45 -13.03 -12.40
C LEU A 294 -38.27 -11.67 -11.72
#